data_AF-A0A6P1AA36-F1
#
_entry.id   AF-A0A6P1AA36-F1
#
_cell.length_a   1.000
_cell.length_b   1.000
_cell.length_c   1.000
_cell.angle_alpha   90.00
_cell.angle_beta   90.00
_cell.angle_gamma   90.00
#
_symmetry.space_group_name_H-M   'P 1'
#
loop_
_entity.id
_entity.type
_entity.pdbx_description
1 polymer ?
#
loop_
_entity_poly.entity_id
_entity_poly.type
_entity_poly.pdbx_seq_one_letter_code
_entity_poly.pdbx_strand_id
1 'polypeptide(L)'
;MSESTNSIKIWANNFPRRLTPTYSQRHLFQIQHCGSEEIRVRDGGEEIWADGIDFQTGYLLEAKYIANPNNSPYITNSIVPPFIRIKAVADVENEFRRYAAVINDPQTPIVGLQVIINLQEGVPFFASLLNQFNLPGKVIVVS
;
A
#
# COMPACT_ATOMS: atom_id res chain seq x y z
N MET A 1 -23.21 -12.49 -4.47
CA MET A 1 -22.09 -11.80 -3.77
C MET A 1 -22.07 -12.32 -2.35
N SER A 2 -20.92 -12.65 -1.78
CA SER A 2 -20.82 -13.13 -0.39
C SER A 2 -21.10 -12.00 0.60
N GLU A 3 -21.50 -12.34 1.83
CA GLU A 3 -21.74 -11.38 2.92
C GLU A 3 -20.50 -10.52 3.22
N SER A 4 -19.31 -11.11 3.13
CA SER A 4 -18.01 -10.41 3.32
C SER A 4 -17.77 -9.30 2.30
N THR A 5 -18.02 -9.53 1.01
CA THR A 5 -17.90 -8.49 -0.02
C THR A 5 -18.89 -7.35 0.23
N ASN A 6 -20.06 -7.64 0.79
CA ASN A 6 -21.07 -6.63 1.07
C ASN A 6 -20.66 -5.76 2.28
N SER A 7 -20.11 -6.34 3.34
CA SER A 7 -19.64 -5.58 4.51
C SER A 7 -18.49 -4.63 4.16
N ILE A 8 -17.52 -5.08 3.34
CA ILE A 8 -16.40 -4.25 2.90
C ILE A 8 -16.89 -3.05 2.07
N LYS A 9 -17.86 -3.27 1.16
CA LYS A 9 -18.45 -2.17 0.36
C LYS A 9 -19.17 -1.15 1.24
N ILE A 10 -19.96 -1.62 2.21
CA ILE A 10 -20.67 -0.74 3.15
C ILE A 10 -19.67 0.08 3.96
N TRP A 11 -18.63 -0.57 4.50
CA TRP A 11 -17.55 0.11 5.23
C TRP A 11 -16.86 1.16 4.35
N ALA A 12 -16.44 0.78 3.13
CA ALA A 12 -15.74 1.65 2.19
C ALA A 12 -16.57 2.87 1.73
N ASN A 13 -17.90 2.78 1.72
CA ASN A 13 -18.78 3.89 1.33
C ASN A 13 -18.76 5.06 2.32
N ASN A 14 -18.24 4.87 3.53
CA ASN A 14 -18.14 5.93 4.54
C ASN A 14 -16.91 6.83 4.37
N PHE A 15 -16.02 6.51 3.41
CA PHE A 15 -14.74 7.20 3.28
C PHE A 15 -14.65 8.07 2.03
N PRO A 16 -13.98 9.23 2.12
CA PRO A 16 -13.68 10.06 0.97
C PRO A 16 -12.87 9.31 -0.08
N ARG A 17 -13.11 9.66 -1.35
CA ARG A 17 -12.34 9.21 -2.51
C ARG A 17 -11.70 10.39 -3.21
N ARG A 18 -10.58 10.16 -3.88
CA ARG A 18 -9.97 11.15 -4.80
C ARG A 18 -9.39 10.44 -6.02
N LEU A 19 -9.35 11.15 -7.14
CA LEU A 19 -8.70 10.64 -8.34
C LEU A 19 -7.20 10.47 -8.12
N THR A 20 -6.67 9.33 -8.54
CA THR A 20 -5.23 9.14 -8.69
C THR A 20 -4.73 10.08 -9.79
N PRO A 21 -3.66 10.86 -9.55
CA PRO A 21 -3.10 11.70 -10.60
C PRO A 21 -2.63 10.88 -11.81
N THR A 22 -2.40 11.48 -12.97
CA THR A 22 -2.05 10.72 -14.20
C THR A 22 -0.70 11.11 -14.82
N TYR A 23 0.05 12.00 -14.16
CA TYR A 23 1.21 12.67 -14.77
C TYR A 23 2.56 11.96 -14.55
N SER A 24 2.60 10.78 -13.93
CA SER A 24 3.85 10.06 -13.68
C SER A 24 3.71 8.55 -13.88
N GLN A 25 4.82 7.87 -14.19
CA GLN A 25 4.84 6.40 -14.29
C GLN A 25 4.43 5.70 -12.99
N ARG A 26 4.71 6.31 -11.84
CA ARG A 26 4.26 5.79 -10.55
C ARG A 26 2.73 5.78 -10.47
N HIS A 27 2.10 6.86 -10.92
CA HIS A 27 0.64 6.95 -10.92
C HIS A 27 0.01 6.07 -12.01
N LEU A 28 0.62 5.95 -13.19
CA LEU A 28 0.12 5.03 -14.21
C LEU A 28 0.18 3.57 -13.73
N PHE A 29 1.26 3.20 -13.03
CA PHE A 29 1.40 1.90 -12.39
C PHE A 29 0.33 1.69 -11.30
N GLN A 30 0.10 2.69 -10.44
CA GLN A 30 -0.98 2.67 -9.46
C GLN A 30 -2.35 2.49 -10.13
N ILE A 31 -2.67 3.26 -11.17
CA ILE A 31 -3.95 3.15 -11.89
C ILE A 31 -4.15 1.76 -12.47
N GLN A 32 -3.10 1.20 -13.08
CA GLN A 32 -3.13 -0.12 -13.69
C GLN A 32 -3.43 -1.23 -12.68
N HIS A 33 -2.95 -1.12 -11.43
CA HIS A 33 -2.98 -2.21 -10.45
C HIS A 33 -3.94 -1.99 -9.27
N CYS A 34 -4.28 -0.75 -8.96
CA CYS A 34 -5.13 -0.38 -7.82
C CYS A 34 -6.42 0.35 -8.23
N GLY A 35 -6.46 0.90 -9.45
CA GLY A 35 -7.59 1.66 -9.98
C GLY A 35 -7.36 3.18 -10.00
N SER A 36 -8.32 3.92 -10.54
CA SER A 36 -8.20 5.37 -10.78
C SER A 36 -8.56 6.25 -9.58
N GLU A 37 -8.90 5.64 -8.44
CA GLU A 37 -9.31 6.36 -7.23
C GLU A 37 -8.64 5.77 -6.00
N GLU A 38 -8.15 6.67 -5.14
CA GLU A 38 -7.70 6.35 -3.80
C GLU A 38 -8.84 6.53 -2.81
N ILE A 39 -8.79 5.80 -1.69
CA ILE A 39 -9.78 5.85 -0.62
C ILE A 39 -9.12 6.20 0.72
N ARG A 40 -9.65 7.21 1.43
CA ARG A 40 -9.13 7.64 2.74
C ARG A 40 -9.77 6.85 3.87
N VAL A 41 -9.28 5.64 4.09
CA VAL A 41 -9.74 4.75 5.15
C VAL A 41 -9.25 5.25 6.50
N ARG A 42 -10.02 5.01 7.57
CA ARG A 42 -9.65 5.36 8.94
C ARG A 42 -10.23 4.33 9.90
N ASP A 43 -9.44 3.91 10.87
CA ASP A 43 -9.75 3.05 12.02
C ASP A 43 -8.46 2.98 12.88
N GLY A 44 -8.49 2.41 14.08
CA GLY A 44 -7.28 2.24 14.91
C GLY A 44 -6.63 3.56 15.38
N GLY A 45 -7.39 4.66 15.37
CA GLY A 45 -6.88 6.01 15.67
C GLY A 45 -6.04 6.64 14.56
N GLU A 46 -5.95 5.99 13.40
CA GLU A 46 -5.20 6.45 12.24
C GLU A 46 -6.10 6.56 11.01
N GLU A 47 -5.56 7.17 9.96
CA GLU A 47 -6.18 7.25 8.65
C GLU A 47 -5.11 7.06 7.58
N ILE A 48 -5.45 6.66 6.36
CA ILE A 48 -4.51 6.60 5.24
C ILE A 48 -5.24 6.63 3.91
N TRP A 49 -4.61 7.22 2.88
CA TRP A 49 -5.07 7.09 1.50
C TRP A 49 -4.54 5.77 0.95
N ALA A 50 -5.41 4.78 0.84
CA ALA A 50 -5.08 3.54 0.16
C ALA A 50 -5.24 3.70 -1.35
N ASP A 51 -4.32 3.14 -2.12
CA ASP A 51 -4.33 3.24 -3.59
C ASP A 51 -5.54 2.53 -4.21
N GLY A 52 -6.09 1.56 -3.50
CA GLY A 52 -7.29 0.84 -3.92
C GLY A 52 -7.75 -0.17 -2.89
N ILE A 53 -8.79 -0.90 -3.26
CA ILE A 53 -9.35 -1.98 -2.46
C ILE A 53 -9.80 -3.12 -3.36
N ASP A 54 -9.35 -4.33 -3.06
CA ASP A 54 -9.88 -5.53 -3.68
C ASP A 54 -11.10 -6.01 -2.88
N PHE A 55 -12.30 -5.68 -3.36
CA PHE A 55 -13.55 -6.08 -2.72
C PHE A 55 -13.83 -7.59 -2.73
N GLN A 56 -13.12 -8.37 -3.56
CA GLN A 56 -13.29 -9.82 -3.60
C GLN A 56 -12.47 -10.49 -2.51
N THR A 57 -11.23 -10.03 -2.31
CA THR A 57 -10.31 -10.63 -1.33
C THR A 57 -10.28 -9.89 0.00
N GLY A 58 -10.76 -8.65 0.06
CA GLY A 58 -10.78 -7.79 1.25
C GLY A 58 -9.45 -7.13 1.57
N TYR A 59 -8.52 -7.06 0.62
CA TYR A 59 -7.23 -6.40 0.80
C TYR A 59 -7.31 -4.92 0.43
N LEU A 60 -6.64 -4.07 1.21
CA LEU A 60 -6.22 -2.76 0.72
C LEU A 60 -5.03 -2.94 -0.23
N LEU A 61 -4.92 -2.05 -1.21
CA LEU A 61 -3.90 -2.10 -2.25
C LEU A 61 -2.96 -0.91 -2.11
N GLU A 62 -1.66 -1.17 -2.31
CA GLU A 62 -0.59 -0.18 -2.25
C GLU A 62 0.40 -0.45 -3.38
N ALA A 63 0.60 0.51 -4.30
CA ALA A 63 1.46 0.35 -5.46
C ALA A 63 2.79 1.11 -5.28
N LYS A 64 3.91 0.39 -5.34
CA LYS A 64 5.26 1.00 -5.30
C LYS A 64 6.02 0.72 -6.60
N TYR A 65 6.05 1.72 -7.48
CA TYR A 65 6.83 1.68 -8.72
C TYR A 65 8.28 2.10 -8.50
N ILE A 66 9.20 1.16 -8.74
CA ILE A 66 10.65 1.33 -8.71
C ILE A 66 11.13 1.66 -10.13
N ALA A 67 11.33 2.96 -10.38
CA ALA A 67 11.75 3.46 -11.69
C ALA A 67 13.22 3.17 -12.03
N ASN A 68 14.12 3.23 -11.04
CA ASN A 68 15.53 2.96 -11.21
C ASN A 68 16.06 2.15 -10.02
N PRO A 69 16.31 0.83 -10.17
CA PRO A 69 16.80 0.00 -9.08
C PRO A 69 18.14 0.47 -8.51
N ASN A 70 19.04 0.94 -9.38
CA ASN A 70 20.37 1.40 -8.98
C ASN A 70 20.29 2.63 -8.07
N ASN A 71 19.20 3.40 -8.08
CA ASN A 71 19.01 4.59 -7.27
C ASN A 71 17.73 4.55 -6.42
N SER A 72 17.27 3.35 -6.05
CA SER A 72 16.03 3.18 -5.28
C SER A 72 16.32 3.03 -3.78
N PRO A 73 15.64 3.77 -2.88
CA PRO A 73 15.78 3.60 -1.43
C PRO A 73 15.29 2.24 -0.92
N TYR A 74 14.50 1.52 -1.72
CA TYR A 74 13.91 0.23 -1.37
C TYR A 74 14.79 -0.95 -1.78
N ILE A 75 15.94 -0.70 -2.39
CA ILE A 75 16.92 -1.72 -2.79
C ILE A 75 18.15 -1.62 -1.90
N THR A 76 18.51 -2.70 -1.21
CA THR A 76 19.56 -2.73 -0.18
C THR A 76 20.91 -2.20 -0.68
N ASN A 77 21.33 -2.59 -1.89
CA ASN A 77 22.65 -2.27 -2.45
C ASN A 77 22.63 -1.16 -3.50
N SER A 78 21.59 -0.33 -3.54
CA SER A 78 21.53 0.81 -4.47
C SER A 78 22.45 1.95 -4.04
N ILE A 79 22.85 2.79 -5.00
CA ILE A 79 23.74 3.94 -4.82
C ILE A 79 23.03 5.21 -4.35
N VAL A 80 21.78 5.11 -3.92
CA VAL A 80 21.00 6.28 -3.46
C VAL A 80 21.69 6.95 -2.25
N PRO A 81 21.78 8.29 -2.22
CA PRO A 81 22.41 8.98 -1.11
C PRO A 81 21.78 8.63 0.25
N PRO A 82 22.58 8.42 1.32
CA PRO A 82 22.06 7.96 2.62
C PRO A 82 20.95 8.84 3.20
N PHE A 83 21.07 10.17 3.09
CA PHE A 83 20.06 11.09 3.61
C PHE A 83 18.71 10.98 2.86
N ILE A 84 18.74 10.68 1.55
CA ILE A 84 17.53 10.41 0.77
C ILE A 84 16.93 9.08 1.20
N ARG A 85 17.76 8.05 1.39
CA ARG A 85 17.29 6.74 1.86
C ARG A 85 16.60 6.85 3.22
N ILE A 86 17.24 7.48 4.21
CA ILE A 86 16.69 7.64 5.56
C ILE A 86 15.31 8.29 5.50
N LYS A 87 15.19 9.41 4.77
CA LYS A 87 13.92 10.12 4.64
C LYS A 87 12.86 9.26 3.95
N ALA A 88 13.18 8.68 2.79
CA ALA A 88 12.22 7.89 2.02
C ALA A 88 11.79 6.61 2.74
N VAL A 89 12.69 5.98 3.51
CA VAL A 89 12.36 4.82 4.34
C VAL A 89 11.46 5.24 5.50
N ALA A 90 11.77 6.32 6.21
CA ALA A 90 10.93 6.82 7.30
C ALA A 90 9.51 7.20 6.84
N ASP A 91 9.38 7.80 5.66
CA ASP A 91 8.08 8.14 5.06
C ASP A 91 7.24 6.87 4.81
N VAL A 92 7.84 5.82 4.23
CA VAL A 92 7.17 4.54 3.96
C VAL A 92 6.92 3.73 5.24
N GLU A 93 7.82 3.78 6.21
CA GLU A 93 7.60 3.17 7.52
C GLU A 93 6.39 3.78 8.22
N ASN A 94 6.26 5.11 8.20
CA ASN A 94 5.08 5.78 8.76
C ASN A 94 3.79 5.42 8.01
N GLU A 95 3.86 5.24 6.69
CA GLU A 95 2.75 4.76 5.87
C GLU A 95 2.32 3.34 6.29
N PHE A 96 3.25 2.40 6.39
CA PHE A 96 2.97 1.02 6.80
C PHE A 96 2.48 0.91 8.24
N ARG A 97 2.98 1.77 9.15
CA ARG A 97 2.45 1.90 10.51
C ARG A 97 0.98 2.31 10.52
N ARG A 98 0.58 3.26 9.66
CA ARG A 98 -0.82 3.70 9.54
C ARG A 98 -1.70 2.62 8.94
N TYR A 99 -1.22 1.91 7.92
CA TYR A 99 -1.90 0.71 7.41
C TYR A 99 -2.09 -0.34 8.50
N ALA A 100 -1.07 -0.64 9.29
CA ALA A 100 -1.17 -1.59 10.39
C ALA A 100 -2.20 -1.18 11.44
N ALA A 101 -2.27 0.11 11.80
CA ALA A 101 -3.28 0.60 12.72
C ALA A 101 -4.71 0.43 12.18
N VAL A 102 -4.95 0.79 10.92
CA VAL A 102 -6.27 0.62 10.28
C VAL A 102 -6.64 -0.86 10.15
N ILE A 103 -5.71 -1.68 9.64
CA ILE A 103 -5.97 -3.09 9.29
C ILE A 103 -6.09 -3.99 10.52
N ASN A 104 -5.34 -3.70 11.59
CA ASN A 104 -5.40 -4.49 12.82
C ASN A 104 -6.53 -4.04 13.77
N ASP A 105 -7.28 -2.99 13.42
CA ASP A 105 -8.45 -2.59 14.19
C ASP A 105 -9.58 -3.64 14.03
N PRO A 106 -10.12 -4.22 15.10
CA PRO A 106 -11.14 -5.25 15.00
C PRO A 106 -12.47 -4.78 14.39
N GLN A 107 -12.68 -3.47 14.23
CA GLN A 107 -13.86 -2.90 13.56
C GLN A 107 -13.69 -2.84 12.04
N THR A 108 -12.47 -3.00 11.50
CA THR A 108 -12.26 -3.00 10.06
C THR A 108 -12.63 -4.37 9.46
N PRO A 109 -13.36 -4.42 8.32
CA PRO A 109 -13.60 -5.67 7.60
C PRO A 109 -12.44 -6.05 6.66
N ILE A 110 -11.37 -5.24 6.61
CA ILE A 110 -10.18 -5.48 5.79
C ILE A 110 -9.36 -6.62 6.36
N VAL A 111 -8.85 -7.49 5.49
CA VAL A 111 -8.10 -8.70 5.90
C VAL A 111 -6.58 -8.55 5.77
N GLY A 112 -6.10 -7.50 5.09
CA GLY A 112 -4.68 -7.26 4.94
C GLY A 112 -4.31 -6.20 3.90
N LEU A 113 -3.00 -6.01 3.73
CA LEU A 113 -2.38 -5.14 2.72
C LEU A 113 -1.75 -5.97 1.60
N GLN A 114 -2.05 -5.63 0.35
CA GLN A 114 -1.36 -6.14 -0.82
C GLN A 114 -0.45 -5.06 -1.39
N VAL A 115 0.86 -5.24 -1.20
CA VAL A 115 1.88 -4.32 -1.72
C VAL A 115 2.29 -4.78 -3.12
N ILE A 116 1.96 -4.00 -4.14
CA ILE A 116 2.17 -4.32 -5.55
C ILE A 116 3.40 -3.57 -6.04
N ILE A 117 4.40 -4.30 -6.53
CA ILE A 117 5.67 -3.72 -6.98
C ILE A 117 6.06 -4.26 -8.36
N ASN A 118 6.84 -3.49 -9.11
CA ASN A 118 7.28 -3.86 -10.45
C ASN A 118 8.65 -4.59 -10.48
N LEU A 119 9.27 -4.82 -9.32
CA LEU A 119 10.64 -5.32 -9.26
C LEU A 119 10.89 -6.25 -8.07
N GLN A 120 11.38 -7.45 -8.34
CA GLN A 120 11.60 -8.52 -7.36
C GLN A 120 12.58 -8.12 -6.24
N GLU A 121 13.59 -7.35 -6.57
CA GLU A 121 14.63 -6.90 -5.65
C GLU A 121 14.08 -5.99 -4.54
N GLY A 122 12.88 -5.41 -4.71
CA GLY A 122 12.19 -4.64 -3.68
C GLY A 122 11.44 -5.50 -2.65
N VAL A 123 11.19 -6.78 -2.95
CA VAL A 123 10.39 -7.67 -2.08
C VAL A 123 10.94 -7.72 -0.64
N PRO A 124 12.26 -7.92 -0.39
CA PRO A 124 12.77 -8.02 0.97
C PRO A 124 12.46 -6.79 1.83
N PHE A 125 12.54 -5.60 1.26
CA PHE A 125 12.24 -4.34 1.98
C PHE A 125 10.76 -4.28 2.39
N PHE A 126 9.83 -4.43 1.45
CA PHE A 126 8.40 -4.33 1.77
C PHE A 126 7.92 -5.49 2.65
N ALA A 127 8.44 -6.70 2.44
CA ALA A 127 8.14 -7.83 3.31
C ALA A 127 8.64 -7.61 4.74
N SER A 128 9.81 -6.97 4.92
CA SER A 128 10.29 -6.62 6.26
C SER A 128 9.38 -5.62 6.96
N LEU A 129 8.76 -4.68 6.23
CA LEU A 129 7.81 -3.73 6.81
C LEU A 129 6.50 -4.41 7.23
N LEU A 130 5.97 -5.33 6.42
CA LEU A 130 4.80 -6.13 6.80
C LEU A 130 5.05 -6.87 8.12
N ASN A 131 6.23 -7.50 8.25
CA ASN A 131 6.62 -8.20 9.48
C ASN A 131 6.84 -7.24 10.66
N GLN A 132 7.57 -6.14 10.45
CA GLN A 132 7.92 -5.16 11.49
C GLN A 132 6.68 -4.59 12.18
N PHE A 133 5.61 -4.33 11.43
CA PHE A 133 4.38 -3.75 11.95
C PHE A 133 3.29 -4.77 12.27
N ASN A 134 3.60 -6.08 12.23
CA ASN A 134 2.60 -7.15 12.36
C ASN A 134 1.38 -6.89 11.47
N LEU A 135 1.62 -6.49 10.23
CA LEU A 135 0.59 -6.13 9.27
C LEU A 135 0.26 -7.35 8.41
N PRO A 136 -0.94 -7.94 8.53
CA PRO A 136 -1.38 -9.01 7.64
C PRO A 136 -1.27 -8.53 6.20
N GLY A 137 -0.56 -9.27 5.36
CA GLY A 137 -0.31 -8.80 4.01
C GLY A 137 0.59 -9.68 3.19
N LYS A 138 0.80 -9.26 1.94
CA LYS A 138 1.70 -9.91 1.00
C LYS A 138 2.27 -8.90 0.02
N VAL A 139 3.47 -9.17 -0.48
CA VAL A 139 4.08 -8.43 -1.58
C VAL A 139 3.84 -9.21 -2.87
N ILE A 140 3.33 -8.54 -3.90
CA ILE A 140 3.09 -9.10 -5.23
C ILE A 140 3.98 -8.38 -6.22
N VAL A 141 4.70 -9.14 -7.04
CA VAL A 141 5.50 -8.60 -8.14
C VAL A 141 4.71 -8.75 -9.43
N VAL A 142 4.56 -7.65 -10.16
CA VAL A 142 3.83 -7.59 -11.44
C VAL A 142 4.75 -7.03 -12.52
N SER A 143 4.61 -7.57 -13.74
CA SER A 143 5.38 -7.21 -14.92
C SER A 143 4.68 -6.17 -15.78
#